data_AF-A0A7X7HX84-F1
#
_entry.id   AF-A0A7X7HX84-F1
#
_cell.length_a   1.000
_cell.length_b   1.000
_cell.length_c   1.000
_cell.angle_alpha   90.00
_cell.angle_beta   90.00
_cell.angle_gamma   90.00
#
_symmetry.space_group_name_H-M   'P 1'
#
loop_
_entity.id
_entity.type
_entity.pdbx_description
1 polymer ?
#
loop_
_entity_poly.entity_id
_entity_poly.type
_entity_poly.pdbx_seq_one_letter_code
_entity_poly.pdbx_strand_id
1 'polypeptide(L)' 'MGGFLTYLVSTAVGFATSIGVWGTAAHSMGLLPPEAFITAQNFGITLPPMPR' A
#
# COMPACT_ATOMS: atom_id res chain seq x y z
N MET A 1 8.53 -30.19 -1.47
CA MET A 1 7.88 -29.11 -2.27
C MET A 1 6.95 -28.18 -1.46
N GLY A 2 6.97 -28.20 -0.11
CA GLY A 2 6.10 -27.29 0.69
C GLY A 2 6.70 -25.90 0.97
N GLY A 3 8.02 -25.78 1.14
CA GLY A 3 8.65 -24.54 1.63
C GLY A 3 8.68 -23.36 0.65
N PHE A 4 8.73 -23.62 -0.67
CA PHE A 4 8.80 -22.57 -1.68
C PHE A 4 7.51 -21.76 -1.78
N LEU A 5 6.35 -22.43 -1.75
CA LEU A 5 5.06 -21.76 -1.77
C LEU A 5 4.84 -20.94 -0.50
N THR A 6 5.18 -21.49 0.66
CA THR A 6 5.14 -20.77 1.94
C THR A 6 6.02 -19.52 1.91
N TYR A 7 7.23 -19.63 1.38
CA TYR A 7 8.14 -18.49 1.22
C TYR A 7 7.56 -17.39 0.32
N LEU A 8 6.97 -17.76 -0.83
CA LEU A 8 6.33 -16.80 -1.73
C LEU A 8 5.14 -16.09 -1.06
N VAL A 9 4.30 -16.85 -0.35
CA VAL A 9 3.16 -16.28 0.40
C VAL A 9 3.65 -15.34 1.49
N SER A 10 4.62 -15.75 2.31
CA SER A 10 5.19 -14.89 3.35
C SER A 10 5.83 -13.63 2.79
N THR A 11 6.50 -13.72 1.64
CA THR A 11 7.09 -12.56 0.96
C THR A 11 6.01 -11.61 0.45
N ALA A 12 4.96 -12.13 -0.19
CA ALA A 12 3.84 -11.33 -0.68
C ALA A 12 3.07 -10.64 0.46
N VAL A 13 2.82 -11.37 1.55
CA VAL A 13 2.20 -10.81 2.76
C VAL A 13 3.08 -9.70 3.34
N GLY A 14 4.38 -9.95 3.51
CA GLY A 14 5.32 -8.94 4.02
C GLY A 14 5.36 -7.68 3.16
N PHE A 15 5.34 -7.84 1.83
CA PHE A 15 5.30 -6.72 0.89
C PHE A 15 3.99 -5.94 0.99
N ALA A 16 2.84 -6.63 1.02
CA ALA A 16 1.53 -6.00 1.16
C ALA A 16 1.38 -5.27 2.49
N THR A 17 1.82 -5.87 3.60
CA THR A 17 1.82 -5.24 4.93
C THR A 17 2.73 -4.01 4.94
N SER A 18 3.92 -4.10 4.33
CA SER A 18 4.84 -2.96 4.23
C SER A 18 4.23 -1.80 3.45
N ILE A 19 3.65 -2.06 2.28
CA ILE A 19 2.96 -1.03 1.49
C ILE A 19 1.80 -0.43 2.27
N GLY A 20 1.01 -1.26 2.96
CA GLY A 20 -0.09 -0.78 3.79
C GLY A 20 0.39 0.18 4.89
N VAL A 21 1.37 -0.23 5.70
CA VAL A 21 1.87 0.57 6.82
C VAL A 21 2.51 1.87 6.34
N TRP A 22 3.45 1.79 5.39
CA TRP A 22 4.16 2.98 4.91
C TRP A 22 3.29 3.86 4.02
N GLY A 23 2.38 3.29 3.23
CA GLY A 23 1.41 4.03 2.42
C GLY A 23 0.42 4.80 3.29
N THR A 24 -0.13 4.18 4.34
CA THR A 24 -0.99 4.86 5.30
C THR A 24 -0.23 5.92 6.09
N ALA A 25 1.02 5.67 6.49
CA ALA A 25 1.85 6.65 7.17
C ALA A 25 2.17 7.85 6.27
N ALA A 26 2.59 7.62 5.02
CA ALA A 26 2.85 8.67 4.04
C ALA A 26 1.60 9.50 3.75
N HIS A 27 0.42 8.85 3.68
CA HIS A 27 -0.86 9.53 3.55
C HIS A 27 -1.17 10.41 4.77
N SER A 28 -0.97 9.88 5.97
CA SER A 28 -1.21 10.59 7.23
C SER A 28 -0.22 11.73 7.48
N MET A 29 0.93 11.72 6.82
CA MET A 29 1.91 12.81 6.86
C MET A 29 1.78 13.81 5.69
N GLY A 30 0.78 13.64 4.82
CA GLY A 30 0.61 14.51 3.64
C GLY A 30 1.74 14.40 2.62
N LEU A 31 2.50 13.30 2.64
CA LEU A 31 3.64 13.05 1.74
C LEU A 31 3.25 12.28 0.48
N LEU A 32 1.98 11.88 0.35
CA LEU A 32 1.55 11.20 -0.86
C LEU A 32 1.56 12.17 -2.04
N PRO A 33 2.17 11.81 -3.17
CA PRO A 33 2.08 12.61 -4.38
C PRO A 33 0.63 12.64 -4.90
N PRO A 34 0.16 13.75 -5.51
CA PRO A 34 -1.19 13.85 -6.08
C PRO A 34 -1.54 12.71 -7.04
N GLU A 35 -0.54 12.20 -7.76
CA GLU A 35 -0.67 11.09 -8.70
C GLU A 35 -1.12 9.80 -7.99
N ALA A 36 -0.74 9.60 -6.73
CA ALA A 36 -1.17 8.43 -5.95
C ALA A 36 -2.69 8.42 -5.69
N PHE A 37 -3.34 9.58 -5.66
CA PHE A 37 -4.79 9.69 -5.53
C PHE A 37 -5.52 9.26 -6.80
N ILE A 38 -4.97 9.64 -7.95
CA ILE A 38 -5.48 9.24 -9.25
C ILE A 38 -5.30 7.73 -9.43
N THR A 39 -4.11 7.21 -9.09
CA THR A 39 -3.84 5.77 -9.13
C THR A 39 -4.77 4.99 -8.20
N ALA A 40 -4.98 5.45 -6.97
CA ALA A 40 -5.92 4.80 -6.04
C ALA A 40 -7.36 4.78 -6.59
N GLN A 41 -7.84 5.89 -7.17
CA GLN A 41 -9.15 5.91 -7.84
C GLN A 41 -9.23 4.93 -9.01
N ASN A 42 -8.17 4.79 -9.81
CA ASN A 42 -8.12 3.81 -10.90
C ASN A 42 -8.19 2.37 -10.40
N PHE A 43 -7.72 2.09 -9.18
CA PHE A 43 -7.88 0.81 -8.50
C PHE A 43 -9.22 0.67 -7.74
N GLY A 44 -10.12 1.66 -7.84
CA GLY A 44 -11.39 1.68 -7.11
C GLY A 44 -11.27 1.99 -5.63
N ILE A 45 -10.12 2.50 -5.18
CA ILE A 45 -9.82 2.85 -3.79
C ILE A 45 -10.04 4.36 -3.62
N THR A 46 -11.00 4.74 -2.77
CA THR A 46 -11.19 6.13 -2.37
C THR A 46 -10.22 6.47 -1.24
N LEU A 47 -9.16 7.23 -1.54
CA LEU A 47 -8.28 7.76 -0.52
C LEU A 47 -8.91 8.99 0.17
N PRO A 48 -8.85 9.09 1.51
CA PRO A 48 -9.27 10.29 2.22
C PRO A 48 -8.44 11.51 1.76
N PRO A 49 -8.97 12.74 1.83
CA PRO A 49 -8.20 13.94 1.49
C PRO A 49 -6.93 14.05 2.34
N MET A 50 -5.86 14.61 1.76
CA MET A 50 -4.59 14.75 2.50
C MET A 50 -4.78 15.60 3.76
N PRO A 51 -4.14 15.23 4.88
CA PRO A 51 -3.97 16.10 6.02
C PRO A 51 -3.27 17.39 5.55
N ARG A 52 -3.77 18.55 6.00
CA ARG A 52 -3.20 19.87 5.71
C ARG A 52 -2.05 20.18 6.65
#